data_AF-A0A9E0X6V6-F1
#
_entry.id   AF-A0A9E0X6V6-F1
#
_cell.length_a   1.000
_cell.length_b   1.000
_cell.length_c   1.000
_cell.angle_alpha   90.00
_cell.angle_beta   90.00
_cell.angle_gamma   90.00
#
_symmetry.space_group_name_H-M   'P 1'
#
loop_
_entity.id
_entity.type
_entity.pdbx_description
1 polymer ?
#
loop_
_entity_poly.entity_id
_entity_poly.type
_entity_poly.pdbx_seq_one_letter_code
_entity_poly.pdbx_strand_id
1 'polypeptide(L)'
;FGVKRKISSFVMPMGYSFNLDGSMMYCTFATLFIAQAYDIHLSLATQITMLLILMLTSKGMAGVPRASLVVIAATLNQFDIPEAGLLLILGVDTFLDMGRSATNAVGNSIASAVVAKWEDQLLTQAEADAHVRSMDEEAAARAHPIPGPDLA
;
A
#
# COMPACT_ATOMS: atom_id res chain seq x y z
N PHE A 1 -10.19 7.43 -11.94
CA PHE A 1 -9.57 8.78 -11.90
C PHE A 1 -9.34 9.41 -13.28
N GLY A 2 -9.77 8.82 -14.42
CA GLY A 2 -9.58 9.47 -15.73
C GLY A 2 -8.11 9.71 -16.11
N VAL A 3 -7.20 8.86 -15.63
CA VAL A 3 -5.75 9.01 -15.88
C VAL A 3 -5.39 8.29 -17.18
N LYS A 4 -4.75 9.00 -18.12
CA LYS A 4 -4.25 8.37 -19.35
C LYS A 4 -3.29 7.21 -19.03
N ARG A 5 -3.41 6.12 -19.79
CA ARG A 5 -2.64 4.87 -19.58
C ARG A 5 -1.13 5.11 -19.49
N LYS A 6 -0.59 6.06 -20.26
CA LYS A 6 0.83 6.43 -20.24
C LYS A 6 1.32 6.85 -18.84
N ILE A 7 0.51 7.58 -18.08
CA ILE A 7 0.84 8.02 -16.73
C ILE A 7 0.59 6.87 -15.74
N SER A 8 -0.58 6.22 -15.79
CA SER A 8 -0.91 5.18 -14.81
C SER A 8 0.00 3.95 -14.90
N SER A 9 0.46 3.57 -16.10
CA SER A 9 1.37 2.43 -16.29
C SER A 9 2.77 2.68 -15.72
N PHE A 10 3.15 3.94 -15.50
CA PHE A 10 4.41 4.30 -14.88
C PHE A 10 4.25 4.55 -13.38
N VAL A 11 3.27 5.38 -12.99
CA VAL A 11 3.09 5.82 -11.60
C VAL A 11 2.62 4.68 -10.70
N MET A 12 1.73 3.79 -11.16
CA MET A 12 1.19 2.72 -10.32
C MET A 12 2.26 1.68 -9.93
N PRO A 13 3.06 1.11 -10.85
CA PRO A 13 4.15 0.20 -10.47
C PRO A 13 5.20 0.86 -9.57
N MET A 14 5.54 2.12 -9.84
CA MET A 14 6.48 2.89 -9.00
C MET A 14 5.90 3.12 -7.59
N GLY A 15 4.64 3.50 -7.49
CA GLY A 15 3.94 3.73 -6.23
C GLY A 15 3.87 2.49 -5.36
N TYR A 16 3.65 1.31 -5.92
CA TYR A 16 3.64 0.06 -5.14
C TYR A 16 4.99 -0.27 -4.50
N SER A 17 6.10 0.22 -5.05
CA SER A 17 7.43 -0.02 -4.51
C SER A 17 7.88 1.09 -3.56
N PHE A 18 7.59 2.34 -3.88
CA PHE A 18 8.18 3.49 -3.21
C PHE A 18 7.20 4.29 -2.34
N ASN A 19 5.89 4.11 -2.51
CA ASN A 19 4.85 4.77 -1.72
C ASN A 19 4.05 3.73 -0.92
N LEU A 20 4.68 3.32 0.19
CA LEU A 20 4.19 2.34 1.15
C LEU A 20 3.71 3.02 2.44
N ASP A 21 3.02 4.16 2.33
CA ASP A 21 2.67 5.02 3.46
C ASP A 21 1.79 4.31 4.50
N GLY A 22 0.77 3.57 4.07
CA GLY A 22 -0.06 2.73 4.94
C GLY A 22 0.75 1.69 5.69
N SER A 23 1.73 1.07 5.02
CA SER A 23 2.63 0.12 5.65
C SER A 23 3.50 0.79 6.72
N MET A 24 3.96 2.01 6.47
CA MET A 24 4.83 2.71 7.41
C MET A 24 4.11 3.32 8.60
N MET A 25 2.90 3.81 8.40
CA MET A 25 2.02 4.18 9.50
C MET A 25 1.79 2.99 10.41
N TYR A 26 1.46 1.81 9.85
CA TYR A 26 1.29 0.60 10.64
C TYR A 26 2.56 0.22 11.42
N CYS A 27 3.72 0.10 10.76
CA CYS A 27 4.95 -0.29 11.46
C CYS A 27 5.27 0.66 12.61
N THR A 28 5.13 1.97 12.40
CA THR A 28 5.37 2.97 13.44
C THR A 28 4.40 2.80 14.61
N PHE A 29 3.09 2.81 14.33
CA PHE A 29 2.09 2.73 15.39
C PHE A 29 2.13 1.38 16.11
N ALA A 30 2.41 0.29 15.41
CA ALA A 30 2.56 -1.04 16.00
C ALA A 30 3.76 -1.08 16.96
N THR A 31 4.93 -0.55 16.56
CA THR A 31 6.10 -0.50 17.44
C THR A 31 5.84 0.37 18.67
N LEU A 32 5.20 1.54 18.51
CA LEU A 32 4.84 2.40 19.64
C LEU A 32 3.82 1.73 20.57
N PHE A 33 2.81 1.05 20.01
CA PHE A 33 1.83 0.29 20.77
C PHE A 33 2.51 -0.81 21.60
N ILE A 34 3.44 -1.57 21.01
CA ILE A 34 4.16 -2.62 21.73
C ILE A 34 5.05 -2.04 22.83
N ALA A 35 5.75 -0.93 22.58
CA ALA A 35 6.54 -0.24 23.60
C ALA A 35 5.66 0.17 24.78
N GLN A 36 4.50 0.77 24.51
CA GLN A 36 3.53 1.17 25.54
C GLN A 36 2.92 -0.04 26.27
N ALA A 37 2.63 -1.14 25.58
CA ALA A 37 2.11 -2.36 26.19
C ALA A 37 3.10 -3.00 27.17
N TYR A 38 4.41 -2.79 26.96
CA TYR A 38 5.47 -3.21 27.87
C TYR A 38 5.89 -2.13 28.88
N ASP A 39 5.18 -1.00 28.95
CA ASP A 39 5.52 0.14 29.81
C ASP A 39 6.93 0.71 29.55
N ILE A 40 7.42 0.57 28.31
CA ILE A 40 8.70 1.13 27.87
C ILE A 40 8.47 2.56 27.39
N HIS A 41 8.97 3.52 28.16
CA HIS A 41 8.85 4.93 27.81
C HIS A 41 9.88 5.34 26.76
N LEU A 42 9.40 5.70 25.56
CA LEU A 42 10.22 6.23 24.49
C LEU A 42 10.19 7.76 24.51
N SER A 43 11.36 8.40 24.62
CA SER A 43 11.47 9.86 24.50
C SER A 43 10.97 10.35 23.14
N LEU A 44 10.50 11.60 23.06
CA LEU A 44 10.07 12.20 21.80
C LEU A 44 11.17 12.15 20.73
N ALA A 45 12.43 12.37 21.12
CA ALA A 45 13.58 12.27 20.23
C ALA A 45 13.72 10.85 19.65
N THR A 46 13.60 9.83 20.50
CA THR A 46 13.63 8.41 20.07
C THR A 46 12.49 8.10 19.11
N GLN A 47 11.28 8.58 19.38
CA GLN A 47 10.12 8.37 18.49
C GLN A 47 10.35 9.00 17.11
N ILE A 48 10.90 10.22 17.07
CA ILE A 48 11.25 10.90 15.81
C ILE A 48 12.35 10.14 15.06
N THR A 49 13.42 9.71 15.75
CA THR A 49 14.49 8.91 15.13
C THR A 49 13.95 7.59 14.58
N MET A 50 13.08 6.90 15.32
CA MET A 50 12.42 5.68 14.87
C MET A 50 11.59 5.92 13.60
N LEU A 51 10.77 6.98 13.58
CA LEU A 51 10.02 7.41 12.41
C LEU A 51 10.94 7.64 11.20
N LEU A 52 12.06 8.36 11.38
CA LEU A 52 13.01 8.63 10.30
C LEU A 52 13.66 7.36 9.75
N ILE A 53 14.07 6.44 10.63
CA ILE A 53 14.63 5.15 10.24
C ILE A 53 13.60 4.34 9.45
N LEU A 54 12.37 4.23 9.97
CA LEU A 54 11.26 3.56 9.31
C LEU A 54 10.95 4.19 7.94
N MET A 55 10.93 5.52 7.84
CA MET A 55 10.74 6.22 6.56
C MET A 55 11.86 5.91 5.57
N LEU A 56 13.11 5.82 6.02
CA LEU A 56 14.25 5.51 5.16
C LEU A 56 14.21 4.04 4.68
N THR A 57 13.98 3.10 5.59
CA THR A 57 13.98 1.66 5.28
C THR A 57 12.76 1.19 4.49
N SER A 58 11.64 1.92 4.55
CA SER A 58 10.39 1.59 3.85
C SER A 58 10.53 1.29 2.35
N LYS A 59 11.44 1.96 1.65
CA LYS A 59 11.66 1.78 0.21
C LYS A 59 12.28 0.41 -0.14
N GLY A 60 12.82 -0.30 0.85
CA GLY A 60 13.34 -1.66 0.72
C GLY A 60 12.31 -2.78 0.93
N MET A 61 11.06 -2.46 1.31
CA MET A 61 10.03 -3.48 1.59
C MET A 61 9.36 -4.03 0.31
N ALA A 62 9.53 -3.36 -0.83
CA ALA A 62 8.88 -3.75 -2.07
C ALA A 62 9.21 -5.21 -2.45
N GLY A 63 8.19 -6.06 -2.56
CA GLY A 63 8.33 -7.45 -2.99
C GLY A 63 8.73 -8.46 -1.89
N VAL A 64 8.87 -8.04 -0.63
CA VAL A 64 9.14 -8.96 0.49
C VAL A 64 7.81 -9.46 1.09
N PRO A 65 7.54 -10.78 1.10
CA PRO A 65 6.36 -11.32 1.74
C PRO A 65 6.34 -10.99 3.24
N ARG A 66 5.21 -10.48 3.75
CA ARG A 66 5.05 -10.10 5.17
C ARG A 66 6.11 -9.11 5.67
N ALA A 67 6.59 -8.23 4.80
CA ALA A 67 7.64 -7.26 5.10
C ALA A 67 7.39 -6.45 6.38
N SER A 68 6.13 -6.08 6.63
CA SER A 68 5.72 -5.28 7.79
C SER A 68 6.09 -5.95 9.13
N LEU A 69 5.82 -7.25 9.30
CA LEU A 69 6.14 -7.96 10.54
C LEU A 69 7.66 -8.09 10.73
N VAL A 70 8.40 -8.32 9.65
CA VAL A 70 9.87 -8.36 9.68
C VAL A 70 10.44 -7.00 10.08
N VAL A 71 9.92 -5.92 9.51
CA VAL A 71 10.33 -4.55 9.84
C VAL A 71 9.98 -4.20 11.28
N ILE A 72 8.80 -4.57 11.76
CA ILE A 72 8.43 -4.36 13.16
C ILE A 72 9.39 -5.12 14.07
N ALA A 73 9.64 -6.41 13.84
CA ALA A 73 10.58 -7.21 14.64
C ALA A 73 11.98 -6.58 14.68
N ALA A 74 12.51 -6.18 13.51
CA ALA A 74 13.80 -5.49 13.43
C ALA A 74 13.80 -4.15 14.17
N THR A 75 12.69 -3.39 14.12
CA THR A 75 12.57 -2.12 14.82
C THR A 75 12.47 -2.32 16.32
N LEU A 76 11.73 -3.33 16.80
CA LEU A 76 11.67 -3.66 18.22
C LEU A 76 13.07 -3.97 18.75
N ASN A 77 13.82 -4.82 18.05
CA ASN A 77 15.20 -5.15 18.38
C ASN A 77 16.12 -3.91 18.41
N GLN A 78 16.03 -3.06 17.40
CA GLN A 78 16.85 -1.84 17.24
C GLN A 78 16.67 -0.82 18.38
N PHE A 79 15.52 -0.84 19.05
CA PHE A 79 15.17 0.10 20.13
C PHE A 79 15.03 -0.59 21.49
N ASP A 80 15.63 -1.77 21.65
CA ASP A 80 15.65 -2.56 22.90
C ASP A 80 14.23 -2.89 23.43
N ILE A 81 13.26 -3.06 22.52
CA ILE A 81 11.89 -3.49 22.85
C ILE A 81 11.79 -5.01 22.64
N PRO A 82 11.21 -5.78 23.58
CA PRO A 82 11.08 -7.22 23.44
C PRO A 82 10.31 -7.65 22.18
N GLU A 83 10.95 -8.42 21.30
CA GLU A 83 10.34 -8.91 20.05
C GLU A 83 9.12 -9.82 20.28
N ALA A 84 9.02 -10.44 21.47
CA ALA A 84 7.85 -11.21 21.89
C ALA A 84 6.55 -10.39 21.81
N GLY A 85 6.63 -9.05 21.85
CA GLY A 85 5.49 -8.16 21.68
C GLY A 85 4.84 -8.22 20.32
N LEU A 86 5.54 -8.74 19.30
CA LEU A 86 4.97 -8.99 17.98
C LEU A 86 3.74 -9.92 18.04
N LEU A 87 3.71 -10.83 19.03
CA LEU A 87 2.58 -11.74 19.25
C LEU A 87 1.29 -10.99 19.62
N LEU A 88 1.39 -9.79 20.21
CA LEU A 88 0.23 -8.97 20.58
C LEU A 88 -0.56 -8.49 19.36
N ILE A 89 0.13 -8.24 18.24
CA ILE A 89 -0.47 -7.74 17.01
C ILE A 89 -0.72 -8.84 15.97
N LEU A 90 -0.09 -10.01 16.13
CA LEU A 90 -0.18 -11.10 15.16
C LEU A 90 -1.64 -11.54 14.90
N GLY A 91 -2.49 -11.51 15.93
CA GLY A 91 -3.90 -11.88 15.81
C GLY A 91 -4.74 -10.90 14.98
N VAL A 92 -4.32 -9.64 14.88
CA VAL A 92 -5.03 -8.60 14.11
C VAL A 92 -4.32 -8.21 12.81
N ASP A 93 -3.07 -8.66 12.61
CA ASP A 93 -2.24 -8.28 11.46
C ASP A 93 -2.93 -8.58 10.12
N THR A 94 -3.71 -9.66 10.00
CA THR A 94 -4.45 -9.96 8.77
C THR A 94 -5.47 -8.86 8.42
N PHE A 95 -6.18 -8.33 9.42
CA PHE A 95 -7.13 -7.25 9.20
C PHE A 95 -6.40 -5.93 8.87
N LEU A 96 -5.32 -5.66 9.61
CA LEU A 96 -4.51 -4.47 9.39
C LEU A 96 -3.77 -4.51 8.05
N ASP A 97 -3.38 -5.68 7.55
CA ASP A 97 -2.76 -5.88 6.24
C ASP A 97 -3.69 -5.48 5.09
N MET A 98 -4.98 -5.80 5.21
CA MET A 98 -5.99 -5.32 4.26
C MET A 98 -6.11 -3.80 4.31
N GLY A 99 -6.15 -3.21 5.51
CA GLY A 99 -6.19 -1.75 5.70
C GLY A 99 -4.96 -1.04 5.13
N ARG A 100 -3.77 -1.60 5.34
CA ARG A 100 -2.50 -1.12 4.76
C ARG A 100 -2.56 -1.10 3.24
N SER A 101 -2.96 -2.23 2.66
CA SER A 101 -3.05 -2.40 1.21
C SER A 101 -4.06 -1.44 0.59
N ALA A 102 -5.22 -1.26 1.24
CA ALA A 102 -6.23 -0.30 0.81
C ALA A 102 -5.71 1.14 0.85
N THR A 103 -5.05 1.54 1.93
CA THR A 103 -4.48 2.89 2.08
C THR A 103 -3.43 3.17 1.02
N ASN A 104 -2.51 2.23 0.78
CA ASN A 104 -1.49 2.34 -0.26
C ASN A 104 -2.12 2.44 -1.65
N ALA A 105 -3.13 1.61 -1.95
CA ALA A 105 -3.83 1.63 -3.23
C ALA A 105 -4.53 2.97 -3.49
N VAL A 106 -5.22 3.52 -2.48
CA VAL A 106 -5.87 4.83 -2.56
C VAL A 106 -4.83 5.94 -2.76
N GLY A 107 -3.78 5.96 -1.94
CA GLY A 107 -2.69 6.95 -2.04
C GLY A 107 -2.02 6.95 -3.41
N ASN A 108 -1.69 5.78 -3.95
CA ASN A 108 -1.09 5.63 -5.28
C ASN A 108 -2.03 6.05 -6.41
N SER A 109 -3.33 5.78 -6.25
CA SER A 109 -4.33 6.20 -7.23
C SER A 109 -4.52 7.72 -7.25
N ILE A 110 -4.53 8.36 -6.09
CA ILE A 110 -4.56 9.82 -5.96
C ILE A 110 -3.28 10.43 -6.53
N ALA A 111 -2.10 9.88 -6.21
CA ALA A 111 -0.83 10.34 -6.76
C ALA A 111 -0.83 10.27 -8.29
N SER A 112 -1.35 9.19 -8.87
CA SER A 112 -1.51 9.05 -10.33
C SER A 112 -2.42 10.14 -10.92
N ALA A 113 -3.51 10.49 -10.23
CA ALA A 113 -4.41 11.56 -10.66
C ALA A 113 -3.76 12.95 -10.58
N VAL A 114 -2.99 13.22 -9.51
CA VAL A 114 -2.26 14.47 -9.32
C VAL A 114 -1.20 14.65 -10.41
N VAL A 115 -0.38 13.61 -10.67
CA VAL A 115 0.63 13.64 -11.74
C VAL A 115 -0.02 13.84 -13.09
N ALA A 116 -1.12 13.13 -13.38
CA ALA A 116 -1.86 13.31 -14.63
C ALA A 116 -2.38 14.74 -14.80
N LYS A 117 -2.84 15.38 -13.72
CA LYS A 117 -3.28 16.77 -13.75
C LYS A 117 -2.12 17.73 -14.02
N TRP A 118 -0.96 17.52 -13.40
CA TRP A 118 0.23 18.35 -13.63
C TRP A 118 0.81 18.21 -15.03
N GLU A 119 0.64 17.05 -15.66
CA GLU A 119 1.09 16.76 -17.02
C GLU A 119 0.03 17.11 -18.09
N ASP A 120 -1.07 17.79 -17.73
CA ASP A 120 -2.22 18.06 -18.61
C ASP A 120 -2.76 16.79 -19.32
N GLN A 121 -2.66 15.66 -18.64
CA GLN A 121 -3.05 14.32 -19.10
C GLN A 121 -4.19 13.69 -18.29
N LEU A 122 -4.87 14.48 -17.46
CA LEU A 122 -6.10 14.08 -16.81
C LEU A 122 -7.26 14.25 -17.80
N LEU A 123 -7.97 13.17 -18.11
CA LEU A 123 -9.13 13.18 -18.98
C LEU A 123 -10.26 13.99 -18.35
N THR A 124 -11.01 14.69 -19.20
CA THR A 124 -12.31 15.23 -18.79
C THR A 124 -13.27 14.10 -18.45
N GLN A 125 -14.32 14.40 -17.69
CA GLN A 125 -15.32 13.40 -17.32
C GLN A 125 -15.92 12.70 -18.56
N ALA A 126 -16.23 13.46 -19.60
CA ALA A 126 -16.79 12.93 -20.84
C ALA A 126 -15.80 12.00 -21.57
N GLU A 127 -14.53 12.36 -21.65
CA GLU A 127 -13.48 11.51 -22.25
C GLU A 127 -13.22 10.25 -21.43
N ALA A 128 -13.25 10.36 -20.11
CA ALA A 128 -13.09 9.22 -19.21
C ALA A 128 -14.26 8.23 -19.37
N ASP A 129 -15.50 8.71 -19.42
CA ASP A 129 -16.69 7.88 -19.60
C ASP A 129 -16.70 7.19 -20.98
N ALA A 130 -16.30 7.91 -22.03
CA ALA A 130 -16.12 7.34 -23.37
C ALA A 130 -15.03 6.26 -23.39
N HIS A 131 -13.92 6.51 -22.68
CA HIS A 131 -12.82 5.55 -22.58
C HIS A 131 -13.26 4.27 -21.85
N VAL A 132 -13.99 4.38 -20.74
CA VAL A 132 -14.53 3.22 -20.00
C VAL A 132 -15.44 2.38 -20.90
N ARG A 133 -16.36 3.02 -21.64
CA ARG A 133 -17.23 2.31 -22.59
C ARG A 133 -16.44 1.55 -23.66
N SER A 134 -15.41 2.18 -24.24
CA SER A 134 -14.56 1.52 -25.23
C SER A 134 -13.81 0.30 -24.65
N MET A 135 -13.39 0.37 -23.38
CA MET A 135 -12.74 -0.74 -22.71
C MET A 135 -13.72 -1.89 -22.41
N ASP A 136 -14.94 -1.58 -22.01
CA ASP A 136 -15.99 -2.58 -21.77
C ASP A 136 -16.39 -3.29 -23.07
N GLU A 137 -16.50 -2.55 -24.18
CA GLU A 137 -16.75 -3.10 -25.52
C GLU A 137 -15.60 -4.00 -25.98
N GLU A 138 -14.35 -3.58 -25.81
CA GLU A 138 -13.17 -4.41 -26.10
C GLU A 138 -13.10 -5.66 -25.23
N ALA A 139 -13.43 -5.56 -23.94
CA ALA A 139 -13.45 -6.69 -23.03
C ALA A 139 -14.55 -7.70 -23.40
N ALA A 140 -15.74 -7.22 -23.76
CA ALA A 140 -16.84 -8.05 -24.26
C ALA A 140 -16.49 -8.75 -25.57
N ALA A 141 -15.80 -8.05 -26.49
CA ALA A 141 -15.33 -8.63 -27.75
C ALA A 141 -14.23 -9.69 -27.57
N ARG A 142 -13.43 -9.60 -26.50
CA ARG A 142 -12.38 -10.57 -26.16
C ARG A 142 -12.87 -11.73 -25.30
N ALA A 143 -14.08 -11.65 -24.75
CA ALA A 143 -14.68 -12.76 -24.02
C ALA A 143 -15.03 -13.89 -25.00
N HIS A 144 -14.23 -14.97 -24.98
CA HIS A 144 -14.58 -16.19 -25.70
C HIS A 144 -15.92 -16.73 -25.15
N PRO A 145 -16.89 -17.12 -25.99
CA PRO A 145 -18.10 -17.79 -25.53
C PRO A 145 -17.71 -19.03 -24.74
N ILE A 146 -18.15 -19.14 -23.49
CA ILE A 146 -18.01 -20.36 -22.71
C ILE A 146 -18.89 -21.40 -23.42
N PRO A 147 -18.34 -22.52 -23.94
CA PRO A 147 -19.17 -23.57 -24.51
C PRO A 147 -20.19 -23.99 -23.44
N GLY A 148 -21.48 -23.96 -23.79
CA GLY A 148 -22.52 -24.41 -22.89
C GLY A 148 -22.25 -25.86 -22.46
N PRO A 149 -22.75 -26.31 -21.30
CA PRO A 149 -22.66 -27.71 -20.95
C PRO A 149 -23.38 -28.51 -22.04
N ASP A 150 -22.64 -29.33 -22.79
CA ASP A 150 -23.22 -30.36 -23.65
C ASP A 150 -24.03 -31.29 -22.76
N LEU A 151 -25.34 -31.03 -22.69
CA LEU A 151 -26.30 -31.95 -22.09
C LEU A 151 -26.49 -33.09 -23.08
N ALA A 152 -25.62 -34.11 -22.96
CA ALA A 152 -25.76 -35.42 -23.58
C ALA A 152 -26.26 -36.44 -22.55
#